data_AF-A0AAN8GUK3-F1
#
_entry.id   AF-A0AAN8GUK3-F1
#
_cell.length_a   1.000
_cell.length_b   1.000
_cell.length_c   1.000
_cell.angle_alpha   90.00
_cell.angle_beta   90.00
_cell.angle_gamma   90.00
#
_symmetry.space_group_name_H-M   'P 1'
#
loop_
_entity.id
_entity.type
_entity.pdbx_description
1 polymer ?
#
loop_
_entity_poly.entity_id
_entity_poly.type
_entity_poly.pdbx_seq_one_letter_code
_entity_poly.pdbx_strand_id
1 'polypeptide(L)'
;MLANVSLAFQSNDLFIYDVDVKLCEARIKLEGLKHNRGDVYTAYMATCKDGKFDSKNNGHITSLKGTGIPETVKNSFLENCVKFLEKRFSFLKDTPFSDFHVLDPRNVPRSDAQLATYGDVQVMNMVTHFESVLSEEEVTNIPRQWPALKARLKYRQRQPPKEVISDLLTENHPDVKDVLVLVYMMVTLSPSSAAVECGFSLMNLIKNIQKIPDDQ
;
A
#
# COMPACT_ATOMS: atom_id res chain seq x y z
N MET A 1 -16.94 1.49 4.23
CA MET A 1 -15.73 1.57 5.08
C MET A 1 -14.71 0.48 4.75
N LEU A 2 -15.03 -0.82 4.87
CA LEU A 2 -14.14 -1.93 4.44
C LEU A 2 -13.73 -1.84 2.96
N ALA A 3 -14.69 -1.51 2.07
CA ALA A 3 -14.40 -1.26 0.66
C ALA A 3 -13.36 -0.13 0.48
N ASN A 4 -13.45 0.94 1.26
CA ASN A 4 -12.49 2.06 1.19
C ASN A 4 -11.11 1.66 1.70
N VAL A 5 -11.04 0.79 2.71
CA VAL A 5 -9.77 0.20 3.16
C VAL A 5 -9.16 -0.67 2.06
N SER A 6 -9.96 -1.51 1.41
CA SER A 6 -9.51 -2.33 0.27
C SER A 6 -9.02 -1.47 -0.90
N LEU A 7 -9.78 -0.43 -1.27
CA LEU A 7 -9.44 0.48 -2.36
C LEU A 7 -8.11 1.20 -2.12
N ALA A 8 -7.78 1.53 -0.87
CA ALA A 8 -6.52 2.18 -0.53
C ALA A 8 -5.27 1.31 -0.83
N PHE A 9 -5.41 -0.03 -0.88
CA PHE A 9 -4.34 -0.95 -1.26
C PHE A 9 -4.43 -1.45 -2.71
N GLN A 10 -5.45 -0.99 -3.44
CA GLN A 10 -5.68 -1.26 -4.87
C GLN A 10 -5.33 -0.05 -5.75
N SER A 11 -5.03 1.11 -5.16
CA SER A 11 -4.63 2.29 -5.93
C SER A 11 -3.25 2.13 -6.53
N ASN A 12 -3.08 2.56 -7.79
CA ASN A 12 -1.78 2.61 -8.47
C ASN A 12 -0.77 3.57 -7.81
N ASP A 13 -1.24 4.42 -6.87
CA ASP A 13 -0.44 5.43 -6.18
C ASP A 13 0.07 4.96 -4.81
N LEU A 14 0.03 3.66 -4.51
CA LEU A 14 0.61 3.13 -3.28
C LEU A 14 2.10 2.85 -3.48
N PHE A 15 2.95 3.75 -2.97
CA PHE A 15 4.40 3.58 -3.01
C PHE A 15 4.93 2.88 -1.76
N ILE A 16 6.13 2.28 -1.86
CA ILE A 16 6.79 1.58 -0.73
C ILE A 16 6.82 2.43 0.55
N TYR A 17 7.14 3.73 0.43
CA TYR A 17 7.23 4.65 1.57
C TYR A 17 5.87 5.03 2.20
N ASP A 18 4.75 4.70 1.57
CA ASP A 18 3.39 5.03 2.06
C ASP A 18 2.64 3.82 2.62
N VAL A 19 3.13 2.60 2.40
CA VAL A 19 2.44 1.37 2.82
C VAL A 19 2.21 1.33 4.31
N ASP A 20 3.22 1.65 5.13
CA ASP A 20 3.08 1.59 6.60
C ASP A 20 2.03 2.56 7.14
N VAL A 21 1.98 3.77 6.57
CA VAL A 21 0.96 4.76 6.91
C VAL A 21 -0.43 4.23 6.56
N LYS A 22 -0.58 3.64 5.37
CA LYS A 22 -1.86 3.06 4.93
C LYS A 22 -2.27 1.83 5.72
N LEU A 23 -1.32 0.98 6.12
CA LEU A 23 -1.56 -0.14 7.04
C LEU A 23 -2.02 0.34 8.41
N CYS A 24 -1.39 1.38 8.95
CA CYS A 24 -1.80 1.99 10.21
C CYS A 24 -3.22 2.56 10.12
N GLU A 25 -3.53 3.33 9.07
CA GLU A 25 -4.89 3.83 8.81
C GLU A 25 -5.92 2.70 8.71
N ALA A 26 -5.58 1.64 7.97
CA ALA A 26 -6.44 0.47 7.79
C ALA A 26 -6.72 -0.22 9.12
N ARG A 27 -5.70 -0.41 9.95
CA ARG A 27 -5.83 -1.01 11.28
C ARG A 27 -6.73 -0.16 12.18
N ILE A 28 -6.53 1.15 12.21
CA ILE A 28 -7.39 2.07 12.99
C ILE A 28 -8.85 1.96 12.53
N LYS A 29 -9.09 1.94 11.20
CA LYS A 29 -10.43 1.79 10.62
C LYS A 29 -11.07 0.44 10.99
N LEU A 30 -10.30 -0.65 10.92
CA LEU A 30 -10.77 -2.00 11.29
C LEU A 30 -11.06 -2.12 12.79
N GLU A 31 -10.22 -1.53 13.64
CA GLU A 31 -10.43 -1.51 15.09
C GLU A 31 -11.66 -0.65 15.47
N GLY A 32 -11.88 0.45 14.76
CA GLY A 32 -13.10 1.25 14.86
C GLY A 32 -14.37 0.44 14.58
N LEU A 33 -14.32 -0.52 13.64
CA LEU A 33 -15.47 -1.38 13.31
C LEU A 33 -15.83 -2.41 14.40
N LYS A 34 -14.90 -2.70 15.32
CA LYS A 34 -15.24 -3.49 16.51
C LYS A 34 -16.19 -2.70 17.41
N HIS A 35 -16.01 -1.39 17.51
CA HIS A 35 -16.77 -0.50 18.39
C HIS A 35 -18.01 0.11 17.71
N ASN A 36 -17.96 0.30 16.39
CA ASN A 36 -19.06 0.87 15.60
C ASN A 36 -19.41 -0.06 14.43
N ARG A 37 -20.65 -0.55 14.38
CA ARG A 37 -21.10 -1.47 13.31
C ARG A 37 -21.25 -0.78 11.95
N GLY A 38 -21.20 0.55 11.91
CA GLY A 38 -21.25 1.38 10.70
C GLY A 38 -22.67 1.57 10.17
N ASP A 39 -22.88 2.65 9.44
CA ASP A 39 -24.22 3.14 9.05
C ASP A 39 -25.01 2.11 8.24
N VAL A 40 -24.34 1.36 7.37
CA VAL A 40 -24.97 0.32 6.54
C VAL A 40 -25.49 -0.84 7.38
N TYR A 41 -24.72 -1.29 8.38
CA TYR A 41 -25.17 -2.36 9.28
C TYR A 41 -26.30 -1.85 10.19
N THR A 42 -26.20 -0.61 10.66
CA THR A 42 -27.25 0.03 11.48
C THR A 42 -28.55 0.15 10.69
N ALA A 43 -28.49 0.61 9.43
CA ALA A 43 -29.64 0.66 8.53
C ALA A 43 -30.19 -0.74 8.22
N TYR A 44 -29.31 -1.74 8.03
CA TYR A 44 -29.69 -3.14 7.84
C TYR A 44 -30.42 -3.72 9.07
N MET A 45 -29.96 -3.42 10.29
CA MET A 45 -30.65 -3.87 11.50
C MET A 45 -31.97 -3.14 11.74
N ALA A 46 -32.07 -1.87 11.33
CA ALA A 46 -33.31 -1.11 11.44
C ALA A 46 -34.44 -1.66 10.55
N THR A 47 -34.11 -2.37 9.46
CA THR A 47 -35.09 -3.03 8.59
C THR A 47 -35.45 -4.45 9.04
N CYS A 48 -34.73 -5.03 10.00
CA CYS A 48 -35.06 -6.32 10.60
C CYS A 48 -36.19 -6.18 11.63
N LYS A 49 -37.38 -6.71 11.31
CA LYS A 49 -38.46 -6.93 12.29
C LYS A 49 -38.46 -8.40 12.71
N ASP A 50 -38.41 -8.68 14.00
CA ASP A 50 -38.52 -10.03 14.60
C ASP A 50 -37.54 -11.07 14.02
N GLY A 51 -36.34 -10.64 13.60
CA GLY A 51 -35.33 -11.53 13.02
C GLY A 51 -35.69 -12.11 11.66
N LYS A 52 -36.65 -11.51 10.94
CA LYS A 52 -37.00 -11.83 9.56
C LYS A 52 -36.60 -10.68 8.63
N PHE A 53 -36.15 -11.06 7.45
CA PHE A 53 -35.69 -10.16 6.41
C PHE A 53 -36.40 -10.47 5.11
N ASP A 54 -37.16 -9.52 4.59
CA ASP A 54 -37.82 -9.65 3.29
C ASP A 54 -37.00 -8.91 2.23
N SER A 55 -36.29 -9.65 1.36
CA SER A 55 -35.69 -9.08 0.15
C SER A 55 -36.60 -9.31 -1.04
N LYS A 56 -36.87 -8.25 -1.79
CA LYS A 56 -37.66 -8.29 -3.01
C LYS A 56 -36.71 -8.33 -4.22
N ASN A 57 -36.66 -9.47 -4.90
CA ASN A 57 -35.91 -9.63 -6.15
C ASN A 57 -36.87 -10.10 -7.25
N ASN A 58 -37.00 -9.34 -8.34
CA ASN A 58 -37.94 -9.60 -9.45
C ASN A 58 -39.36 -10.01 -9.01
N GLY A 59 -39.92 -9.31 -8.02
CA GLY A 59 -41.29 -9.56 -7.53
C GLY A 59 -41.42 -10.68 -6.51
N HIS A 60 -40.41 -11.54 -6.32
CA HIS A 60 -40.37 -12.52 -5.25
C HIS A 60 -39.83 -11.91 -3.96
N ILE A 61 -40.57 -12.09 -2.87
CA ILE A 61 -40.10 -11.78 -1.52
C ILE A 61 -39.48 -13.04 -0.94
N THR A 62 -38.17 -13.02 -0.73
CA THR A 62 -37.46 -14.08 0.00
C THR A 62 -37.28 -13.65 1.44
N SER A 63 -37.91 -14.38 2.36
CA SER A 63 -37.82 -14.11 3.80
C SER A 63 -36.67 -14.91 4.42
N LEU A 64 -35.56 -14.25 4.76
CA LEU A 64 -34.43 -14.86 5.47
C LEU A 64 -34.60 -14.67 6.97
N LYS A 65 -34.39 -15.72 7.78
CA LYS A 65 -34.34 -15.61 9.24
C LYS A 65 -32.89 -15.40 9.69
N GLY A 66 -32.64 -14.42 10.55
CA GLY A 66 -31.31 -14.18 11.11
C GLY A 66 -31.31 -13.18 12.26
N THR A 67 -30.46 -13.43 13.27
CA THR A 67 -30.26 -12.56 14.45
C THR A 67 -29.12 -11.53 14.25
N GLY A 68 -28.72 -11.30 13.00
CA GLY A 68 -27.50 -10.56 12.66
C GLY A 68 -26.22 -11.40 12.85
N ILE A 69 -25.06 -10.79 12.59
CA ILE A 69 -23.76 -11.46 12.71
C ILE A 69 -23.34 -11.45 14.19
N PRO A 70 -22.99 -12.60 14.80
CA PRO A 70 -22.47 -12.64 16.16
C PRO A 70 -21.22 -11.78 16.32
N GLU A 71 -21.09 -11.07 17.44
CA GLU A 71 -19.97 -10.17 17.69
C GLU A 71 -18.62 -10.90 17.66
N THR A 72 -18.59 -12.15 18.13
CA THR A 72 -17.42 -13.05 18.08
C THR A 72 -16.99 -13.35 16.64
N VAL A 73 -17.96 -13.61 15.75
CA VAL A 73 -17.70 -13.86 14.32
C VAL A 73 -17.20 -12.59 13.63
N LYS A 74 -17.82 -11.44 13.91
CA LYS A 74 -17.38 -10.13 13.39
C LYS A 74 -15.94 -9.83 13.81
N ASN A 75 -15.64 -9.95 15.10
CA ASN A 75 -14.32 -9.61 15.63
C ASN A 75 -13.25 -10.56 15.10
N SER A 76 -13.54 -11.87 15.03
CA SER A 76 -12.66 -12.86 14.39
C SER A 76 -12.39 -12.54 12.92
N PHE A 77 -13.43 -12.15 12.15
CA PHE A 77 -13.26 -11.71 10.77
C PHE A 77 -12.35 -10.48 10.65
N LEU A 78 -12.58 -9.45 11.47
CA LEU A 78 -11.77 -8.22 11.47
C LEU A 78 -10.31 -8.51 11.86
N GLU A 79 -10.07 -9.38 12.84
CA GLU A 79 -8.72 -9.82 13.21
C GLU A 79 -8.03 -10.58 12.08
N ASN A 80 -8.75 -11.44 11.37
CA ASN A 80 -8.22 -12.13 10.20
C ASN A 80 -7.88 -11.15 9.07
N CYS A 81 -8.67 -10.09 8.87
CA CYS A 81 -8.32 -9.02 7.92
C CYS A 81 -7.02 -8.31 8.30
N VAL A 82 -6.81 -7.99 9.58
CA VAL A 82 -5.55 -7.37 10.05
C VAL A 82 -4.38 -8.31 9.82
N LYS A 83 -4.48 -9.58 10.25
CA LYS A 83 -3.44 -10.59 10.05
C LYS A 83 -3.10 -10.80 8.57
N PHE A 84 -4.11 -10.79 7.71
CA PHE A 84 -3.92 -10.89 6.26
C PHE A 84 -3.12 -9.72 5.72
N LEU A 85 -3.47 -8.47 6.09
CA LEU A 85 -2.73 -7.28 5.66
C LEU A 85 -1.28 -7.31 6.16
N GLU A 86 -1.06 -7.61 7.44
CA GLU A 86 0.29 -7.68 8.02
C GLU A 86 1.15 -8.75 7.33
N LYS A 87 0.57 -9.92 7.04
CA LYS A 87 1.26 -10.98 6.30
C LYS A 87 1.52 -10.58 4.85
N ARG A 88 0.58 -9.93 4.17
CA ARG A 88 0.73 -9.54 2.76
C ARG A 88 1.89 -8.57 2.56
N PHE A 89 2.10 -7.66 3.50
CA PHE A 89 3.15 -6.63 3.40
C PHE A 89 4.35 -6.91 4.32
N SER A 90 4.48 -8.13 4.85
CA SER A 90 5.60 -8.46 5.75
C SER A 90 6.96 -8.34 5.07
N PHE A 91 7.02 -8.56 3.76
CA PHE A 91 8.25 -8.47 2.95
C PHE A 91 8.87 -7.06 2.97
N LEU A 92 8.10 -6.02 3.27
CA LEU A 92 8.62 -4.65 3.40
C LEU A 92 9.53 -4.47 4.62
N LYS A 93 9.50 -5.43 5.56
CA LYS A 93 10.39 -5.46 6.71
C LYS A 93 11.75 -6.08 6.40
N ASP A 94 11.88 -6.74 5.25
CA ASP A 94 13.08 -7.41 4.83
C ASP A 94 13.90 -6.52 3.89
N THR A 95 15.22 -6.69 3.90
CA THR A 95 16.12 -6.02 2.94
C THR A 95 15.90 -6.57 1.53
N PRO A 96 15.90 -5.73 0.48
CA PRO A 96 16.25 -4.30 0.48
C PRO A 96 15.05 -3.37 0.75
N PHE A 97 13.83 -3.88 0.86
CA PHE A 97 12.63 -3.05 0.92
C PHE A 97 12.58 -2.18 2.18
N SER A 98 13.02 -2.74 3.31
CA SER A 98 13.16 -2.00 4.56
C SER A 98 14.13 -0.82 4.41
N ASP A 99 15.11 -0.89 3.53
CA ASP A 99 16.18 0.10 3.39
C ASP A 99 15.72 1.36 2.64
N PHE A 100 14.63 1.27 1.84
CA PHE A 100 14.06 2.43 1.15
C PHE A 100 13.56 3.54 2.08
N HIS A 101 13.34 3.26 3.37
CA HIS A 101 12.93 4.28 4.35
C HIS A 101 13.93 5.45 4.42
N VAL A 102 15.21 5.25 4.05
CA VAL A 102 16.21 6.31 4.09
C VAL A 102 16.01 7.36 3.01
N LEU A 103 15.31 7.01 1.94
CA LEU A 103 14.97 7.91 0.83
C LEU A 103 13.75 8.78 1.12
N ASP A 104 12.99 8.48 2.18
CA ASP A 104 11.85 9.28 2.60
C ASP A 104 12.32 10.56 3.29
N PRO A 105 11.97 11.76 2.77
CA PRO A 105 12.33 13.04 3.39
C PRO A 105 11.91 13.15 4.87
N ARG A 106 10.82 12.46 5.28
CA ARG A 106 10.31 12.50 6.66
C ARG A 106 11.27 11.86 7.67
N ASN A 107 12.09 10.92 7.23
CA ASN A 107 12.98 10.15 8.09
C ASN A 107 14.38 10.76 8.23
N VAL A 108 14.71 11.74 7.39
CA VAL A 108 16.05 12.35 7.36
C VAL A 108 16.32 13.13 8.66
N PRO A 109 17.46 12.91 9.34
CA PRO A 109 17.81 13.63 10.55
C PRO A 109 18.00 15.13 10.32
N ARG A 110 17.72 15.94 11.34
CA ARG A 110 17.93 17.40 11.29
C ARG A 110 19.37 17.80 11.65
N SER A 111 20.02 17.03 12.51
CA SER A 111 21.39 17.28 12.97
C SER A 111 22.40 16.86 11.91
N ASP A 112 23.39 17.72 11.65
CA ASP A 112 24.50 17.40 10.72
C ASP A 112 25.32 16.20 11.20
N ALA A 113 25.50 16.07 12.52
CA ALA A 113 26.20 14.93 13.10
C ALA A 113 25.48 13.60 12.82
N GLN A 114 24.14 13.60 12.85
CA GLN A 114 23.35 12.41 12.52
C GLN A 114 23.28 12.18 11.01
N LEU A 115 23.21 13.27 10.22
CA LEU A 115 23.15 13.19 8.76
C LEU A 115 24.43 12.61 8.15
N ALA A 116 25.59 12.85 8.78
CA ALA A 116 26.89 12.40 8.32
C ALA A 116 26.89 10.91 7.97
N THR A 117 26.34 10.07 8.84
CA THR A 117 26.31 8.60 8.69
C THR A 117 24.93 8.03 8.38
N TYR A 118 23.92 8.89 8.23
CA TYR A 118 22.54 8.45 8.00
C TYR A 118 22.43 7.66 6.70
N GLY A 119 21.82 6.48 6.73
CA GLY A 119 21.45 5.71 5.55
C GLY A 119 22.61 5.09 4.76
N ASP A 120 23.87 5.26 5.18
CA ASP A 120 25.02 4.78 4.40
C ASP A 120 25.00 3.26 4.23
N VAL A 121 24.67 2.52 5.30
CA VAL A 121 24.54 1.05 5.25
C VAL A 121 23.36 0.63 4.37
N GLN A 122 22.23 1.30 4.50
CA GLN A 122 21.01 1.02 3.74
C GLN A 122 21.19 1.24 2.24
N VAL A 123 21.87 2.33 1.86
CA VAL A 123 22.22 2.59 0.46
C VAL A 123 23.15 1.51 -0.08
N MET A 124 24.17 1.12 0.69
CA MET A 124 25.06 0.03 0.28
C MET A 124 24.31 -1.30 0.10
N ASN A 125 23.41 -1.65 1.04
CA ASN A 125 22.58 -2.85 0.92
C ASN A 125 21.73 -2.84 -0.35
N MET A 126 21.10 -1.70 -0.67
CA MET A 126 20.30 -1.54 -1.90
C MET A 126 21.19 -1.69 -3.15
N VAL A 127 22.37 -1.06 -3.17
CA VAL A 127 23.32 -1.19 -4.29
C VAL A 127 23.74 -2.64 -4.49
N THR A 128 24.12 -3.34 -3.42
CA THR A 128 24.51 -4.75 -3.49
C THR A 128 23.36 -5.65 -3.95
N HIS A 129 22.14 -5.40 -3.47
CA HIS A 129 20.99 -6.20 -3.87
C HIS A 129 20.62 -5.99 -5.34
N PHE A 130 20.66 -4.75 -5.82
CA PHE A 130 20.29 -4.38 -7.19
C PHE A 130 21.48 -4.36 -8.17
N GLU A 131 22.65 -4.86 -7.78
CA GLU A 131 23.87 -4.85 -8.60
C GLU A 131 23.64 -5.46 -10.00
N SER A 132 22.81 -6.50 -10.10
CA SER A 132 22.50 -7.16 -11.39
C SER A 132 21.68 -6.32 -12.37
N VAL A 133 21.04 -5.24 -11.91
CA VAL A 133 20.21 -4.34 -12.74
C VAL A 133 20.79 -2.92 -12.82
N LEU A 134 21.81 -2.62 -12.02
CA LEU A 134 22.56 -1.37 -12.06
C LEU A 134 23.74 -1.49 -13.03
N SER A 135 24.09 -0.39 -13.68
CA SER A 135 25.34 -0.26 -14.43
C SER A 135 26.55 -0.17 -13.48
N GLU A 136 27.74 -0.53 -13.98
CA GLU A 136 28.99 -0.41 -13.21
C GLU A 136 29.26 1.02 -12.71
N GLU A 137 28.88 2.02 -13.52
CA GLU A 137 28.95 3.43 -13.13
C GLU A 137 28.02 3.74 -11.95
N GLU A 138 26.77 3.29 -12.00
CA GLU A 138 25.79 3.50 -10.92
C GLU A 138 26.23 2.81 -9.63
N VAL A 139 26.68 1.56 -9.68
CA VAL A 139 27.21 0.83 -8.51
C VAL A 139 28.32 1.62 -7.82
N THR A 140 29.19 2.27 -8.61
CA THR A 140 30.30 3.07 -8.09
C THR A 140 29.86 4.45 -7.60
N ASN A 141 28.93 5.10 -8.29
CA ASN A 141 28.57 6.50 -8.07
C ASN A 141 27.47 6.68 -7.03
N ILE A 142 26.55 5.73 -6.88
CA ILE A 142 25.44 5.82 -5.91
C ILE A 142 25.95 6.13 -4.49
N PRO A 143 26.93 5.39 -3.93
CA PRO A 143 27.45 5.71 -2.59
C PRO A 143 28.13 7.08 -2.52
N ARG A 144 28.73 7.55 -3.62
CA ARG A 144 29.41 8.86 -3.70
C ARG A 144 28.42 10.03 -3.79
N GLN A 145 27.26 9.81 -4.42
CA GLN A 145 26.21 10.81 -4.60
C GLN A 145 25.23 10.86 -3.42
N TRP A 146 25.19 9.81 -2.59
CA TRP A 146 24.33 9.74 -1.43
C TRP A 146 24.41 10.96 -0.50
N PRO A 147 25.59 11.50 -0.13
CA PRO A 147 25.68 12.73 0.66
C PRO A 147 24.98 13.94 0.05
N ALA A 148 25.06 14.11 -1.27
CA ALA A 148 24.39 15.20 -1.97
C ALA A 148 22.85 15.02 -1.93
N LEU A 149 22.36 13.80 -2.12
CA LEU A 149 20.94 13.49 -1.98
C LEU A 149 20.45 13.73 -0.54
N LYS A 150 21.20 13.30 0.49
CA LYS A 150 20.90 13.56 1.90
C LYS A 150 20.69 15.05 2.19
N ALA A 151 21.59 15.89 1.68
CA ALA A 151 21.49 17.33 1.83
C ALA A 151 20.22 17.87 1.17
N ARG A 152 19.91 17.45 -0.06
CA ARG A 152 18.69 17.87 -0.78
C ARG A 152 17.41 17.45 -0.04
N LEU A 153 17.35 16.22 0.45
CA LEU A 153 16.23 15.73 1.25
C LEU A 153 16.09 16.53 2.55
N LYS A 154 17.20 16.85 3.23
CA LYS A 154 17.21 17.68 4.44
C LYS A 154 16.59 19.06 4.22
N TYR A 155 16.89 19.71 3.09
CA TYR A 155 16.33 21.04 2.78
C TYR A 155 14.82 20.99 2.49
N ARG A 156 14.29 19.82 2.11
CA ARG A 156 12.88 19.64 1.68
C ARG A 156 12.02 18.87 2.68
N GLN A 157 12.50 18.59 3.90
CA GLN A 157 11.78 17.78 4.91
C GLN A 157 10.38 18.29 5.31
N ARG A 158 10.09 19.58 5.10
CA ARG A 158 8.79 20.18 5.43
C ARG A 158 7.76 20.04 4.31
N GLN A 159 8.18 19.63 3.12
CA GLN A 159 7.32 19.44 1.96
C GLN A 159 6.71 18.03 1.97
N PRO A 160 5.55 17.83 1.35
CA PRO A 160 4.98 16.50 1.15
C PRO A 160 5.95 15.57 0.41
N PRO A 161 6.19 14.32 0.88
CA PRO A 161 7.15 13.40 0.25
C PRO A 161 6.93 13.20 -1.24
N LYS A 162 5.66 13.10 -1.67
CA LYS A 162 5.29 12.96 -3.08
C LYS A 162 5.81 14.12 -3.94
N GLU A 163 5.70 15.36 -3.44
CA GLU A 163 6.20 16.55 -4.14
C GLU A 163 7.72 16.54 -4.19
N VAL A 164 8.38 16.27 -3.05
CA VAL A 164 9.84 16.19 -2.98
C VAL A 164 10.42 15.17 -3.95
N ILE A 165 9.84 13.97 -3.98
CA ILE A 165 10.28 12.88 -4.85
C ILE A 165 10.04 13.26 -6.33
N SER A 166 8.88 13.83 -6.65
CA SER A 166 8.56 14.30 -8.00
C SER A 166 9.54 15.36 -8.48
N ASP A 167 9.85 16.34 -7.63
CA ASP A 167 10.78 17.42 -7.95
C ASP A 167 12.20 16.88 -8.16
N LEU A 168 12.66 15.97 -7.29
CA LEU A 168 13.99 15.36 -7.41
C LEU A 168 14.15 14.60 -8.73
N LEU A 169 13.14 13.81 -9.11
CA LEU A 169 13.14 13.05 -10.37
C LEU A 169 13.02 13.96 -11.60
N THR A 170 12.33 15.09 -11.48
CA THR A 170 12.14 16.06 -12.57
C THR A 170 13.39 16.93 -12.77
N GLU A 171 14.02 17.38 -11.68
CA GLU A 171 15.26 18.17 -11.74
C GLU A 171 16.43 17.35 -12.28
N ASN A 172 16.50 16.06 -11.92
CA ASN A 172 17.52 15.09 -12.34
C ASN A 172 18.94 15.68 -12.36
N HIS A 173 19.31 16.32 -11.26
CA HIS A 173 20.54 17.06 -11.12
C HIS A 173 21.78 16.14 -11.30
N PRO A 174 22.81 16.54 -12.07
CA PRO A 174 23.95 15.66 -12.38
C PRO A 174 24.74 15.14 -11.16
N ASP A 175 24.72 15.85 -10.04
CA ASP A 175 25.39 15.48 -8.78
C ASP A 175 24.66 14.37 -8.00
N VAL A 176 23.42 14.02 -8.40
CA VAL A 176 22.60 12.98 -7.78
C VAL A 176 21.96 12.01 -8.76
N LYS A 177 22.29 12.10 -10.06
CA LYS A 177 21.62 11.35 -11.13
C LYS A 177 21.60 9.82 -10.91
N ASP A 178 22.68 9.24 -10.40
CA ASP A 178 22.83 7.80 -10.28
C ASP A 178 22.13 7.31 -9.01
N VAL A 179 22.22 8.06 -7.90
CA VAL A 179 21.47 7.74 -6.67
C VAL A 179 19.95 7.91 -6.83
N LEU A 180 19.50 8.75 -7.76
CA LEU A 180 18.06 8.86 -8.10
C LEU A 180 17.49 7.58 -8.70
N VAL A 181 18.31 6.65 -9.22
CA VAL A 181 17.84 5.34 -9.68
C VAL A 181 17.22 4.55 -8.53
N LEU A 182 17.76 4.64 -7.31
CA LEU A 182 17.15 4.02 -6.13
C LEU A 182 15.79 4.65 -5.79
N VAL A 183 15.66 5.97 -5.96
CA VAL A 183 14.38 6.67 -5.79
C VAL A 183 13.39 6.21 -6.87
N TYR A 184 13.85 6.04 -8.10
CA TYR A 184 13.04 5.52 -9.20
C TYR A 184 12.56 4.09 -8.92
N MET A 185 13.44 3.21 -8.43
CA MET A 185 13.06 1.86 -7.99
C MET A 185 12.01 1.91 -6.89
N MET A 186 12.17 2.77 -5.88
CA MET A 186 11.20 2.91 -4.78
C MET A 186 9.79 3.30 -5.26
N VAL A 187 9.68 4.15 -6.29
CA VAL A 187 8.37 4.60 -6.81
C VAL A 187 7.79 3.67 -7.88
N THR A 188 8.61 2.87 -8.54
CA THR A 188 8.17 1.95 -9.61
C THR A 188 7.86 0.55 -9.09
N LEU A 189 8.53 0.11 -8.02
CA LEU A 189 8.24 -1.16 -7.38
C LEU A 189 6.89 -1.07 -6.67
N SER A 190 5.87 -1.65 -7.30
CA SER A 190 4.55 -1.70 -6.70
C SER A 190 4.56 -2.65 -5.50
N PRO A 191 4.16 -2.19 -4.30
CA PRO A 191 4.04 -3.05 -3.13
C PRO A 191 2.83 -3.98 -3.20
N SER A 192 1.99 -3.87 -4.24
CA SER A 192 0.76 -4.65 -4.39
C SER A 192 0.51 -5.07 -5.83
N SER A 193 0.34 -6.37 -6.05
CA SER A 193 -0.16 -6.95 -7.31
C SER A 193 -1.63 -6.65 -7.60
N ALA A 194 -2.34 -5.94 -6.70
CA ALA A 194 -3.80 -5.84 -6.76
C ALA A 194 -4.33 -5.20 -8.06
N ALA A 195 -3.59 -4.25 -8.65
CA ALA A 195 -3.95 -3.68 -9.95
C ALA A 195 -3.93 -4.74 -11.07
N VAL A 196 -2.94 -5.63 -11.04
CA VAL A 196 -2.81 -6.75 -12.00
C VAL A 196 -3.88 -7.81 -11.74
N GLU A 197 -4.17 -8.12 -10.46
CA GLU A 197 -5.23 -9.06 -10.06
C GLU A 197 -6.63 -8.58 -10.46
N CYS A 198 -6.89 -7.27 -10.39
CA CYS A 198 -8.10 -6.65 -10.93
C CYS A 198 -8.22 -6.85 -12.44
N GLY A 199 -7.12 -6.65 -13.18
CA GLY A 199 -7.05 -6.91 -14.62
C GLY A 199 -7.33 -8.38 -14.96
N PHE A 200 -6.76 -9.33 -14.21
CA PHE A 200 -7.05 -10.75 -14.39
C PHE A 200 -8.50 -11.12 -14.07
N SER A 201 -9.09 -10.50 -13.05
CA SER A 201 -10.49 -10.71 -12.68
C SER A 201 -11.44 -10.22 -13.79
N LEU A 202 -11.17 -9.05 -14.37
CA LEU A 202 -11.90 -8.55 -15.54
C LEU A 202 -11.72 -9.46 -16.76
N MET A 203 -10.51 -9.96 -16.99
CA MET A 203 -10.24 -10.89 -18.09
C MET A 203 -10.97 -12.23 -17.91
N ASN A 204 -11.07 -12.75 -16.69
CA ASN A 204 -11.87 -13.94 -16.40
C ASN A 204 -13.35 -13.71 -16.70
N LEU A 205 -13.88 -12.52 -16.45
CA LEU A 205 -15.25 -12.17 -16.82
C LEU A 205 -15.45 -12.23 -18.34
N ILE A 206 -14.54 -11.65 -19.13
CA ILE A 206 -14.59 -11.71 -20.61
C ILE A 206 -14.49 -13.16 -21.11
N LYS A 207 -13.53 -13.93 -20.58
CA LYS A 207 -13.31 -15.34 -20.98
C LYS A 207 -14.49 -16.24 -20.65
N ASN A 208 -15.20 -15.96 -19.57
CA ASN A 208 -16.35 -16.76 -19.15
C ASN A 208 -17.67 -16.33 -19.83
N ILE A 209 -17.75 -15.10 -20.37
CA ILE A 209 -18.88 -14.67 -21.21
C ILE A 209 -18.93 -15.47 -22.52
N GLN A 210 -17.78 -15.85 -23.09
CA GLN A 210 -17.70 -16.69 -24.30
C GLN A 210 -17.99 -18.19 -24.05
N LYS A 211 -18.27 -18.60 -22.82
CA LYS A 211 -18.63 -19.99 -22.47
C LYS A 211 -20.12 -20.20 -22.23
N ILE A 212 -20.97 -19.23 -22.57
CA ILE A 212 -22.40 -19.50 -22.72
C ILE A 212 -22.51 -20.35 -23.99
N PRO A 213 -22.94 -21.62 -23.91
CA PRO A 213 -23.21 -22.39 -25.11
C PRO A 213 -24.27 -21.64 -25.91
N ASP A 214 -24.05 -21.48 -27.21
CA ASP A 214 -25.15 -21.22 -28.14
C ASP A 214 -26.06 -22.45 -28.06
N ASP A 215 -27.01 -22.45 -27.13
CA ASP A 215 -28.05 -23.44 -27.05
C ASP A 215 -28.95 -23.29 -28.29
N GLN A 216 -28.90 -24.36 -29.09
CA GLN A 216 -29.81 -24.73 -30.18
C GLN A 216 -31.25 -24.92 -29.70
#